data_AF-A0A0C3EK14-F1
#
_entry.id   AF-A0A0C3EK14-F1
#
_cell.length_a   1.000
_cell.length_b   1.000
_cell.length_c   1.000
_cell.angle_alpha   90.00
_cell.angle_beta   90.00
_cell.angle_gamma   90.00
#
_symmetry.space_group_name_H-M   'P 1'
#
loop_
_entity.id
_entity.type
_entity.pdbx_description
1 polymer ?
#
loop_
_entity_poly.entity_id
_entity_poly.type
_entity_poly.pdbx_seq_one_letter_code
_entity_poly.pdbx_strand_id
1 'polypeptide(L)'
;MAEDHSTTPSAGGSSKVLAETFSLDDHEQAIPHRSPRLPPRRLKQRHVQMIALAGTLGTGLFLGSGQALSGAGPLGALIAYSLVGTVVYSSLCSLGEMTSFAPVPGSFPYYAS
;
A
#
# COMPACT_ATOMS: atom_id res chain seq x y z
N MET A 1 4.59 18.83 -50.01
CA MET A 1 3.86 17.66 -50.54
C MET A 1 4.31 16.47 -49.71
N ALA A 2 3.69 16.24 -48.55
CA ALA A 2 2.53 15.35 -48.36
C ALA A 2 3.04 13.92 -48.08
N GLU A 3 3.21 13.54 -46.81
CA GLU A 3 2.24 12.88 -45.91
C GLU A 3 2.20 11.36 -46.11
N ASP A 4 2.55 10.61 -45.03
CA ASP A 4 1.88 9.41 -44.47
C ASP A 4 2.94 8.51 -43.78
N HIS A 5 3.12 8.44 -42.45
CA HIS A 5 2.29 8.04 -41.31
C HIS A 5 2.60 6.61 -40.83
N SER A 6 3.04 6.51 -39.56
CA SER A 6 2.81 5.38 -38.62
C SER A 6 3.64 4.09 -38.85
N THR A 7 4.20 3.35 -37.88
CA THR A 7 4.15 3.30 -36.41
C THR A 7 5.38 2.53 -35.92
N THR A 8 6.25 3.14 -35.13
CA THR A 8 6.98 2.47 -34.02
C THR A 8 7.50 3.58 -33.11
N PRO A 9 7.17 3.56 -31.81
CA PRO A 9 8.20 3.07 -30.89
C PRO A 9 7.64 2.06 -29.89
N SER A 10 8.23 0.88 -29.96
CA SER A 10 8.13 -0.21 -29.01
C SER A 10 8.88 0.13 -27.72
N ALA A 11 8.24 -0.20 -26.60
CA ALA A 11 8.83 -0.59 -25.31
C ALA A 11 9.87 0.36 -24.67
N GLY A 12 9.40 1.26 -23.80
CA GLY A 12 10.28 2.00 -22.89
C GLY A 12 9.58 2.77 -21.75
N GLY A 13 8.31 2.49 -21.46
CA GLY A 13 7.47 3.34 -20.62
C GLY A 13 7.12 2.82 -19.21
N SER A 14 7.61 1.65 -18.80
CA SER A 14 7.10 1.00 -17.57
C SER A 14 7.91 1.29 -16.30
N SER A 15 9.12 1.82 -16.39
CA SER A 15 9.98 2.09 -15.22
C SER A 15 9.82 3.50 -14.62
N LYS A 16 9.20 4.44 -15.33
CA LYS A 16 9.01 5.83 -14.86
C LYS A 16 7.74 6.05 -14.03
N VAL A 17 6.71 5.23 -14.26
CA VAL A 17 5.39 5.32 -13.59
C VAL A 17 5.46 4.86 -12.12
N LEU A 18 6.37 3.94 -11.81
CA LEU A 18 6.50 3.38 -10.46
C LEU A 18 7.25 4.31 -9.49
N ALA A 19 8.04 5.25 -10.02
CA ALA A 19 8.78 6.23 -9.22
C ALA A 19 8.00 7.54 -8.97
N GLU A 20 7.08 7.92 -9.86
CA GLU A 20 6.32 9.18 -9.73
C GLU A 20 5.13 9.10 -8.76
N THR A 21 4.61 7.90 -8.47
CA THR A 21 3.43 7.73 -7.59
C THR A 21 3.80 7.82 -6.10
N PHE A 22 5.07 8.03 -5.75
CA PHE A 22 5.54 8.24 -4.38
C PHE A 22 6.40 9.50 -4.24
N SER A 23 6.01 10.58 -4.93
CA SER A 23 6.41 11.93 -4.53
C SER A 23 5.40 12.42 -3.50
N LEU A 24 5.85 12.56 -2.25
CA LEU A 24 5.18 13.37 -1.25
C LEU A 24 5.36 14.83 -1.69
N ASP A 25 4.39 15.37 -2.44
CA ASP A 25 4.29 16.81 -2.64
C ASP A 25 3.86 17.45 -1.32
N ASP A 26 4.83 18.05 -0.62
CA ASP A 26 4.62 18.98 0.49
C ASP A 26 3.93 20.25 -0.05
N HIS A 27 2.63 20.15 -0.31
CA HIS A 27 1.77 21.31 -0.42
C HIS A 27 1.53 21.86 0.99
N GLU A 28 2.46 22.69 1.46
CA GLU A 28 2.26 23.62 2.58
C GLU A 28 1.19 24.65 2.17
N GLN A 29 -0.07 24.26 2.30
CA GLN A 29 -1.20 25.18 2.18
C GLN A 29 -1.35 25.91 3.51
N ALA A 30 -0.91 27.17 3.54
CA ALA A 30 -1.13 28.10 4.65
C ALA A 30 -2.65 28.27 4.90
N ILE A 31 -3.18 27.60 5.92
CA ILE A 31 -4.59 27.70 6.35
C ILE A 31 -4.74 28.92 7.27
N PRO A 32 -5.64 29.87 6.98
CA PRO A 32 -5.89 31.03 7.84
C PRO A 32 -6.51 30.60 9.18
N HIS A 33 -6.10 31.27 10.25
CA HIS A 33 -6.51 31.03 11.65
C HIS A 33 -8.03 31.19 11.86
N ARG A 34 -8.78 30.13 11.60
CA ARG A 34 -10.12 29.91 12.16
C ARG A 34 -9.97 28.94 13.33
N SER A 35 -10.35 29.37 14.52
CA SER A 35 -10.31 28.58 15.76
C SER A 35 -10.79 27.13 15.51
N PRO A 36 -9.91 26.11 15.56
CA PRO A 36 -10.27 24.77 15.16
C PRO A 36 -11.14 24.16 16.27
N ARG A 37 -12.45 24.08 16.06
CA ARG A 37 -13.22 23.05 16.74
C ARG A 37 -12.78 21.73 16.14
N LEU A 38 -11.86 21.07 16.82
CA LEU A 38 -11.35 19.75 16.44
C LEU A 38 -12.57 18.83 16.26
N PRO A 39 -12.83 18.29 15.05
CA PRO A 39 -13.86 17.30 14.88
C PRO A 39 -13.56 16.14 15.85
N PRO A 40 -14.57 15.46 16.41
CA PRO A 40 -14.34 14.33 17.30
C PRO A 40 -13.47 13.29 16.58
N ARG A 41 -12.18 13.23 16.93
CA ARG A 41 -11.13 12.47 16.23
C ARG A 41 -11.21 10.98 16.52
N ARG A 42 -12.37 10.36 16.26
CA ARG A 42 -12.63 8.98 16.67
C ARG A 42 -13.32 8.21 15.56
N LEU A 43 -12.52 7.66 14.65
CA LEU A 43 -12.97 6.53 13.84
C LEU A 43 -13.25 5.36 14.79
N LYS A 44 -14.46 4.82 14.71
CA LYS A 44 -14.83 3.61 15.46
C LYS A 44 -13.87 2.49 15.05
N GLN A 45 -13.48 1.64 16.00
CA GLN A 45 -12.58 0.49 15.79
C GLN A 45 -12.93 -0.35 14.54
N ARG A 46 -14.23 -0.51 14.25
CA ARG A 46 -14.73 -1.21 13.06
C ARG A 46 -14.34 -0.55 11.73
N HIS A 47 -14.33 0.78 11.65
CA HIS A 47 -13.90 1.48 10.42
C HIS A 47 -12.40 1.31 10.19
N VAL A 48 -11.60 1.35 11.25
CA VAL A 48 -10.14 1.13 11.17
C VAL A 48 -9.83 -0.28 10.69
N GLN A 49 -10.56 -1.28 11.19
CA GLN A 49 -10.45 -2.66 10.71
C GLN A 49 -10.86 -2.81 9.24
N MET A 50 -11.94 -2.16 8.79
CA MET A 50 -12.34 -2.19 7.38
C MET A 50 -11.30 -1.54 6.45
N ILE A 51 -10.65 -0.46 6.90
CA ILE A 51 -9.56 0.17 6.15
C ILE A 51 -8.36 -0.77 6.04
N ALA A 52 -7.97 -1.41 7.15
CA ALA A 52 -6.87 -2.39 7.16
C ALA A 52 -7.14 -3.60 6.25
N LEU A 53 -8.38 -4.12 6.25
CA LEU A 53 -8.78 -5.22 5.38
C LEU A 53 -8.83 -4.80 3.91
N ALA A 54 -9.32 -3.60 3.59
CA ALA A 54 -9.36 -3.11 2.22
C ALA A 54 -7.96 -2.90 1.63
N GLY A 55 -7.00 -2.42 2.43
CA GLY A 55 -5.61 -2.28 2.01
C GLY A 55 -4.91 -3.61 1.77
N THR A 56 -5.20 -4.63 2.57
CA THR A 56 -4.55 -5.96 2.48
C THR A 56 -5.19 -6.87 1.43
N LEU A 57 -6.50 -6.79 1.19
CA LEU A 57 -7.23 -7.62 0.23
C LEU A 57 -7.23 -7.11 -1.22
N GLY A 58 -6.47 -6.06 -1.55
CA GLY A 58 -6.48 -5.42 -2.87
C GLY A 58 -6.25 -6.36 -4.08
N THR A 59 -6.15 -5.79 -5.28
CA THR A 59 -6.03 -6.56 -6.54
C THR A 59 -4.84 -7.53 -6.57
N GLY A 60 -3.81 -7.28 -5.77
CA GLY A 60 -2.65 -8.16 -5.61
C GLY A 60 -2.98 -9.56 -5.11
N LEU A 61 -3.98 -9.72 -4.23
CA LEU A 61 -4.40 -11.05 -3.77
C LEU A 61 -5.01 -11.85 -4.92
N PHE A 62 -5.85 -11.24 -5.75
CA PHE A 62 -6.47 -11.90 -6.90
C PHE A 62 -5.47 -12.23 -8.00
N LEU A 63 -4.58 -11.28 -8.33
CA LEU A 63 -3.56 -11.47 -9.37
C LEU A 63 -2.52 -12.52 -8.94
N GLY A 64 -2.11 -12.49 -7.67
CA GLY A 64 -1.16 -13.46 -7.11
C GLY A 64 -1.76 -14.85 -6.92
N SER A 65 -3.00 -14.95 -6.43
CA SER A 65 -3.63 -16.26 -6.16
C SER A 65 -3.85 -17.06 -7.44
N GLY A 66 -4.23 -16.41 -8.55
CA GLY A 66 -4.39 -17.09 -9.84
C GLY A 66 -3.08 -17.66 -10.38
N GLN A 67 -1.99 -16.90 -10.27
CA GLN A 67 -0.65 -17.35 -10.70
C GLN A 67 -0.09 -18.44 -9.78
N ALA A 68 -0.25 -18.29 -8.46
CA ALA A 68 0.19 -19.29 -7.48
C ALA A 68 -0.56 -20.62 -7.65
N LEU A 69 -1.87 -20.57 -7.90
CA LEU A 69 -2.69 -21.77 -8.10
C LEU A 69 -2.34 -22.50 -9.41
N SER A 70 -2.12 -21.75 -10.51
CA SER A 70 -1.72 -22.32 -11.79
C SER A 70 -0.30 -22.90 -11.79
N GLY A 71 0.63 -22.27 -11.06
CA GLY A 71 2.04 -22.68 -11.06
C GLY A 71 2.40 -23.76 -10.03
N ALA A 72 1.85 -23.68 -8.82
CA ALA A 72 2.21 -24.56 -7.71
C ALA A 72 1.17 -25.67 -7.42
N GLY A 73 0.02 -25.64 -8.10
CA GLY A 73 -1.13 -26.49 -7.79
C GLY A 73 -1.81 -26.11 -6.46
N PRO A 74 -2.97 -26.70 -6.14
CA PRO A 74 -3.77 -26.30 -4.97
C PRO A 74 -3.07 -26.54 -3.63
N LEU A 75 -2.30 -27.63 -3.51
CA LEU A 75 -1.55 -27.93 -2.29
C LEU A 75 -0.30 -27.04 -2.15
N GLY A 76 0.40 -26.77 -3.26
CA GLY A 76 1.59 -25.91 -3.26
C GLY A 76 1.26 -24.45 -2.98
N ALA A 77 0.13 -23.96 -3.50
CA ALA A 77 -0.36 -22.61 -3.20
C ALA A 77 -0.66 -22.44 -1.69
N LEU A 78 -1.30 -23.43 -1.06
CA LEU A 78 -1.60 -23.38 0.38
C LEU A 78 -0.34 -23.33 1.25
N ILE A 79 0.65 -24.15 0.94
CA ILE A 79 1.92 -24.19 1.68
C ILE A 79 2.69 -22.87 1.49
N ALA A 80 2.75 -22.36 0.25
CA ALA A 80 3.43 -21.10 -0.05
C ALA A 80 2.78 -19.91 0.68
N TYR A 81 1.44 -19.79 0.64
CA TYR A 81 0.73 -18.73 1.35
C TYR A 81 0.86 -18.86 2.88
N SER A 82 0.92 -20.09 3.41
CA SER A 82 1.13 -20.33 4.84
C SER A 82 2.53 -19.90 5.29
N LEU A 83 3.58 -20.24 4.53
CA LEU A 83 4.96 -19.84 4.83
C LEU A 83 5.17 -18.33 4.74
N VAL A 84 4.63 -17.69 3.70
CA VAL A 84 4.71 -16.23 3.58
C VAL A 84 3.87 -15.56 4.69
N GLY A 85 2.70 -16.12 4.99
CA GLY A 85 1.81 -15.64 6.04
C GLY A 85 2.46 -15.65 7.43
N THR A 86 3.23 -16.68 7.79
CA THR A 86 3.92 -16.74 9.09
C THR A 86 5.03 -15.68 9.22
N VAL A 87 5.80 -15.44 8.16
CA VAL A 87 6.83 -14.39 8.12
C VAL A 87 6.21 -13.00 8.26
N VAL A 88 5.13 -12.73 7.53
CA VAL A 88 4.39 -11.46 7.60
C VAL A 88 3.73 -11.28 8.96
N TYR A 89 3.14 -12.34 9.54
CA TYR A 89 2.55 -12.31 10.88
C TYR A 89 3.57 -11.96 11.95
N SER A 90 4.78 -12.56 11.90
CA SER A 90 5.86 -12.22 12.82
C SER A 90 6.28 -10.75 12.70
N SER A 91 6.39 -10.25 11.46
CA SER A 91 6.71 -8.85 11.20
C SER A 91 5.63 -7.90 11.75
N LEU A 92 4.36 -8.21 11.51
CA LEU A 92 3.23 -7.45 12.04
C LEU A 92 3.18 -7.45 13.57
N CYS A 93 3.53 -8.56 14.22
CA CYS A 93 3.57 -8.62 15.68
C CYS A 93 4.64 -7.68 16.24
N SER A 94 5.84 -7.69 15.66
CA SER A 94 6.93 -6.78 16.05
C SER A 94 6.56 -5.31 15.80
N LEU A 95 5.97 -5.00 14.64
CA LEU A 95 5.46 -3.66 14.34
C LEU A 95 4.32 -3.24 15.28
N GLY A 96 3.46 -4.18 15.67
CA GLY A 96 2.35 -3.95 16.58
C GLY A 96 2.82 -3.58 17.99
N GLU A 97 3.83 -4.28 18.50
CA GLU A 97 4.47 -3.92 19.77
C GLU A 97 5.06 -2.51 19.70
N MET A 98 5.84 -2.19 18.66
CA MET A 98 6.42 -0.85 18.47
C MET A 98 5.36 0.25 18.35
N THR A 99 4.30 0.00 17.58
CA THR A 99 3.20 0.97 17.35
C THR A 99 2.39 1.23 18.62
N SER A 100 2.29 0.24 19.52
CA SER A 100 1.61 0.38 20.80
C SER A 100 2.44 1.20 21.81
N PHE A 101 3.78 1.10 21.76
CA PHE A 101 4.68 1.84 22.66
C PHE A 101 4.79 3.33 22.35
N ALA A 102 4.75 3.74 21.08
CA ALA A 102 4.74 5.15 20.69
C ALA A 102 3.61 5.44 19.69
N PRO A 103 2.39 5.76 20.17
CA PRO A 103 1.27 6.08 19.27
C PRO A 103 1.45 7.49 18.67
N VAL A 104 2.38 7.64 17.74
CA VAL A 104 2.60 8.86 16.97
C VAL A 104 1.63 8.90 15.79
N PRO A 105 0.96 10.03 15.51
CA PRO A 105 0.21 10.21 14.28
C PRO A 105 1.20 10.32 13.10
N GLY A 106 1.58 9.19 12.50
CA GLY A 106 2.57 9.13 11.42
C GLY A 106 2.78 7.70 10.90
N SER A 107 3.41 7.55 9.73
CA SER A 107 3.79 6.25 9.18
C SER A 107 5.11 5.75 9.79
N PHE A 108 5.41 4.45 9.63
CA PHE A 108 6.62 3.80 10.17
C PHE A 108 7.97 4.52 9.96
N PRO A 109 8.24 5.32 8.89
CA PRO A 109 9.48 6.09 8.79
C PRO A 109 9.72 7.15 9.87
N TYR A 110 8.70 7.56 10.64
CA TYR A 110 8.89 8.48 11.78
C TYR A 110 9.82 7.91 12.87
N TYR A 111 9.99 6.59 12.93
CA TYR A 111 10.90 5.93 13.88
C TYR A 111 12.36 5.87 13.40
N ALA A 112 12.62 6.18 12.13
CA ALA A 112 13.94 6.08 11.51
C ALA A 112 14.66 7.43 11.38
N SER A 113 14.02 8.53 11.77
CA SER A 113 14.56 9.90 11.78
C SER A 113 15.01 10.34 13.16
#